data_AF-A0ABC8QRW3-F1
#
_entry.id   AF-A0ABC8QRW3-F1
#
_cell.length_a   1.000
_cell.length_b   1.000
_cell.length_c   1.000
_cell.angle_alpha   90.00
_cell.angle_beta   90.00
_cell.angle_gamma   90.00
#
_symmetry.space_group_name_H-M   'P 1'
#
loop_
_entity.id
_entity.type
_entity.pdbx_description
1 polymer ?
#
loop_
_entity_poly.entity_id
_entity_poly.type
_entity_poly.pdbx_seq_one_letter_code
_entity_poly.pdbx_strand_id
1 'polypeptide(L)'
;MKIAKITSSDADAFSLLDRNKCFSVVAASVKDAVSDSVVDLKCPELCVIVELLPLSGISKGSLVVAVSVLPHNLVSTKPRLCVKALISNTKARN
;
A
#
# COMPACT_ATOMS: atom_id res chain seq x y z
N MET A 1 -20.20 12.43 9.66
CA MET A 1 -19.89 11.07 9.17
C MET A 1 -21.14 10.22 9.35
N LYS A 2 -21.70 9.65 8.27
CA LYS A 2 -22.85 8.75 8.36
C LYS A 2 -22.30 7.33 8.28
N ILE A 3 -22.41 6.57 9.35
CA ILE A 3 -21.98 5.17 9.42
C ILE A 3 -22.90 4.39 8.47
N ALA A 4 -22.33 3.88 7.38
CA ALA A 4 -23.04 3.04 6.43
C ALA A 4 -23.36 1.69 7.09
N LYS A 5 -24.57 1.19 6.86
CA LYS A 5 -25.06 -0.09 7.38
C LYS A 5 -24.29 -1.24 6.72
N ILE A 6 -23.46 -1.92 7.52
CA ILE A 6 -22.56 -2.99 7.11
C ILE A 6 -23.38 -4.26 6.79
N THR A 7 -23.13 -4.88 5.63
CA THR A 7 -23.68 -6.20 5.28
C THR A 7 -22.64 -7.29 5.55
N SER A 8 -23.07 -8.54 5.71
CA SER A 8 -22.21 -9.66 6.16
C SER A 8 -21.02 -9.96 5.24
N SER A 9 -21.11 -9.64 3.94
CA SER A 9 -19.98 -9.76 2.99
C SER A 9 -18.95 -8.63 3.14
N ASP A 10 -19.35 -7.47 3.65
CA ASP A 10 -18.43 -6.37 3.92
C ASP A 10 -17.58 -6.65 5.17
N ALA A 11 -18.12 -7.40 6.13
CA ALA A 11 -17.44 -7.73 7.38
C ALA A 11 -16.10 -8.46 7.15
N ASP A 12 -16.03 -9.33 6.13
CA ASP A 12 -14.82 -10.07 5.76
C ASP A 12 -13.78 -9.18 5.05
N ALA A 13 -14.22 -8.28 4.15
CA ALA A 13 -13.33 -7.33 3.48
C ALA A 13 -12.75 -6.29 4.47
N PHE A 14 -13.56 -5.83 5.42
CA PHE A 14 -13.08 -4.96 6.51
C PHE A 14 -12.17 -5.71 7.49
N SER A 15 -12.27 -7.03 7.60
CA SER A 15 -11.37 -7.82 8.44
C SER A 15 -9.92 -7.85 7.90
N LEU A 16 -9.73 -7.66 6.58
CA LEU A 16 -8.40 -7.51 5.97
C LEU A 16 -7.79 -6.12 6.22
N LEU A 17 -8.58 -5.14 6.64
CA LEU A 17 -8.05 -3.87 7.15
C LEU A 17 -7.47 -4.00 8.56
N ASP A 18 -7.72 -5.12 9.26
CA ASP A 18 -7.00 -5.41 10.48
C ASP A 18 -5.53 -5.68 10.14
N ARG A 19 -4.65 -4.87 10.74
CA ARG A 19 -3.21 -4.89 10.46
C ARG A 19 -2.60 -6.27 10.70
N ASN A 20 -2.99 -6.94 11.78
CA ASN A 20 -2.40 -8.23 12.16
C ASN A 20 -2.87 -9.34 11.22
N LYS A 21 -4.16 -9.35 10.85
CA LYS A 21 -4.67 -10.26 9.82
C LYS A 21 -4.00 -10.03 8.47
N CYS A 22 -3.82 -8.77 8.07
CA CYS A 22 -3.10 -8.42 6.85
C CYS A 22 -1.67 -8.99 6.85
N PHE A 23 -0.92 -8.78 7.94
CA PHE A 23 0.43 -9.34 8.07
C PHE A 23 0.46 -10.86 7.98
N SER A 24 -0.46 -11.55 8.66
CA SER A 24 -0.56 -13.01 8.60
C SER A 24 -0.85 -13.52 7.20
N VAL A 25 -1.79 -12.90 6.48
CA VAL A 25 -2.14 -13.29 5.11
C VAL A 25 -0.98 -13.05 4.15
N VAL A 26 -0.32 -11.90 4.24
CA VAL A 26 0.83 -11.57 3.39
C VAL A 26 1.99 -12.52 3.66
N ALA A 27 2.32 -12.77 4.93
CA ALA A 27 3.38 -13.69 5.30
C ALA A 27 3.11 -15.13 4.82
N ALA A 28 1.88 -15.62 4.98
CA ALA A 28 1.47 -16.92 4.47
C ALA A 28 1.60 -16.99 2.95
N SER A 29 1.11 -15.97 2.23
CA SER A 29 1.20 -15.90 0.77
C SER A 29 2.65 -15.93 0.26
N VAL A 30 3.57 -15.24 0.96
CA VAL A 30 5.00 -15.27 0.64
C VAL A 30 5.61 -16.63 0.95
N LYS A 31 5.22 -17.27 2.06
CA LYS A 31 5.68 -18.61 2.44
C LYS A 31 5.23 -19.69 1.46
N ASP A 32 4.03 -19.58 0.92
CA ASP A 32 3.50 -20.49 -0.09
C ASP A 32 4.24 -20.35 -1.43
N ALA A 33 4.62 -19.12 -1.80
CA ALA A 33 5.40 -18.85 -3.01
C ALA A 33 6.90 -19.21 -2.85
N VAL A 34 7.46 -19.01 -1.66
CA VAL A 34 8.86 -19.27 -1.32
C VAL A 34 8.91 -20.02 0.01
N SER A 35 8.97 -21.34 -0.08
CA SER A 35 8.85 -22.26 1.06
C SER A 35 9.94 -22.09 2.12
N ASP A 36 11.13 -21.61 1.76
CA ASP A 36 12.24 -21.34 2.70
C ASP A 36 12.27 -19.89 3.21
N SER A 37 11.21 -19.11 3.01
CA SER A 37 11.13 -17.74 3.52
C SER A 37 10.83 -17.67 5.02
N VAL A 38 11.28 -16.59 5.66
CA VAL A 38 10.99 -16.23 7.05
C VAL A 38 10.68 -14.75 7.16
N VAL A 39 9.81 -14.37 8.10
CA VAL A 39 9.53 -12.97 8.39
C VAL A 39 10.62 -12.42 9.30
N ASP A 40 11.41 -11.46 8.80
CA ASP A 40 12.37 -10.69 9.59
C ASP A 40 11.95 -9.21 9.63
N LEU A 41 11.76 -8.67 10.82
CA LEU A 41 11.39 -7.26 11.05
C LEU A 41 12.59 -6.35 11.31
N LYS A 42 13.79 -6.93 11.44
CA LYS A 42 15.03 -6.21 11.77
C LYS A 42 15.89 -6.00 10.53
N CYS A 43 16.10 -7.03 9.72
CA CYS A 43 16.96 -6.99 8.55
C CYS A 43 16.36 -7.75 7.33
N PRO A 44 15.16 -7.36 6.86
CA PRO A 44 14.51 -8.05 5.76
C PRO A 44 15.30 -7.91 4.46
N GLU A 45 15.46 -9.00 3.70
CA GLU A 45 15.98 -8.96 2.32
C GLU A 45 15.01 -8.30 1.33
N LEU A 46 13.72 -8.48 1.62
CA LEU A 46 12.58 -7.98 0.86
C LEU A 46 11.51 -7.48 1.84
N CYS A 47 10.93 -6.31 1.56
CA CYS A 47 9.80 -5.78 2.29
C CYS A 47 8.55 -5.75 1.40
N VAL A 48 7.44 -6.20 1.96
CA VAL A 48 6.12 -6.08 1.35
C VAL A 48 5.35 -4.99 2.07
N ILE A 49 5.02 -3.92 1.36
CA ILE A 49 4.26 -2.78 1.87
C ILE A 49 2.85 -2.87 1.30
N VAL A 50 1.86 -2.78 2.18
CA VAL A 50 0.44 -2.79 1.83
C VAL A 50 -0.16 -1.46 2.27
N GLU A 51 -0.63 -0.67 1.31
CA GLU A 51 -1.18 0.67 1.57
C GLU A 51 -2.61 0.79 1.03
N LEU A 52 -3.54 1.28 1.85
CA LEU A 52 -4.88 1.60 1.41
C LEU A 52 -4.90 2.98 0.73
N LEU A 53 -5.28 3.03 -0.55
CA LEU A 53 -5.24 4.26 -1.34
C LEU A 53 -6.59 4.99 -1.33
N PRO A 54 -6.64 6.28 -0.93
CA PRO A 54 -7.84 7.10 -1.00
C PRO A 54 -8.03 7.65 -2.43
N LEU A 55 -8.45 6.80 -3.35
CA LEU A 55 -8.62 7.17 -4.76
C LEU A 55 -9.96 7.84 -5.02
N SER A 56 -9.93 9.03 -5.64
CA SER A 56 -11.13 9.71 -6.12
C SER A 56 -11.68 9.03 -7.37
N GLY A 57 -13.00 9.11 -7.56
CA GLY A 57 -13.66 8.55 -8.76
C GLY A 57 -13.98 7.05 -8.69
N ILE A 58 -13.64 6.37 -7.59
CA ILE A 58 -14.01 4.96 -7.37
C ILE A 58 -15.37 4.87 -6.69
N SER A 59 -16.11 3.78 -6.93
CA SER A 59 -17.42 3.54 -6.31
C SER A 59 -17.34 3.60 -4.79
N LYS A 60 -18.32 4.27 -4.17
CA LYS A 60 -18.41 4.39 -2.71
C LYS A 60 -18.51 3.00 -2.10
N GLY A 61 -17.54 2.65 -1.23
CA GLY A 61 -17.45 1.35 -0.58
C GLY A 61 -16.40 0.41 -1.19
N SER A 62 -15.82 0.74 -2.36
CA SER A 62 -14.68 0.00 -2.89
C SER A 62 -13.40 0.33 -2.13
N LEU A 63 -12.60 -0.70 -1.83
CA LEU A 63 -11.30 -0.59 -1.21
C LEU A 63 -10.23 -0.87 -2.28
N VAL A 64 -9.30 0.06 -2.47
CA VAL A 64 -8.15 -0.13 -3.35
C VAL A 64 -6.89 -0.12 -2.52
N VAL A 65 -6.08 -1.16 -2.72
CA VAL A 65 -4.85 -1.37 -1.96
C VAL A 65 -3.69 -1.43 -2.95
N ALA A 66 -2.63 -0.68 -2.66
CA ALA A 66 -1.34 -0.84 -3.32
C ALA A 66 -0.50 -1.87 -2.56
N VAL A 67 0.06 -2.81 -3.30
CA VAL A 67 1.06 -3.76 -2.80
C VAL A 67 2.38 -3.43 -3.47
N SER A 68 3.38 -3.05 -2.68
CA SER A 68 4.74 -2.79 -3.15
C SER A 68 5.68 -3.82 -2.57
N VAL A 69 6.50 -4.42 -3.44
CA VAL A 69 7.50 -5.42 -3.06
C VAL A 69 8.86 -4.81 -3.34
N LEU A 70 9.61 -4.49 -2.29
CA LEU A 70 10.84 -3.70 -2.35
C LEU A 70 12.03 -4.48 -1.80
N PRO A 71 13.18 -4.52 -2.50
CA PRO A 71 14.41 -5.05 -1.95
C PRO A 71 14.93 -4.19 -0.79
N HIS A 72 15.67 -4.79 0.14
CA HIS A 72 16.14 -4.18 1.39
C HIS A 72 16.81 -2.80 1.21
N ASN A 73 17.53 -2.60 0.11
CA ASN A 73 18.23 -1.36 -0.20
C ASN A 73 17.26 -0.20 -0.53
N LEU A 74 16.04 -0.47 -0.99
CA LEU A 74 15.01 0.54 -1.27
C LEU A 74 14.14 0.86 -0.04
N VAL A 75 14.04 -0.06 0.92
CA VAL A 75 13.22 0.09 2.13
C VAL A 75 13.74 1.18 3.06
N SER A 76 15.05 1.43 3.05
CA SER A 76 15.68 2.51 3.83
C SER A 76 15.53 3.91 3.23
N THR A 77 14.99 4.02 2.02
CA THR A 77 14.83 5.33 1.38
C THR A 77 13.68 6.08 2.04
N LYS A 78 14.01 7.04 2.93
CA LYS A 78 13.05 8.01 3.50
C LYS A 78 12.11 8.52 2.40
N PRO A 79 10.81 8.75 2.65
CA PRO A 79 9.93 9.25 1.60
C PRO A 79 10.47 10.59 1.09
N ARG A 80 10.86 10.63 -0.18
CA ARG A 80 11.35 11.83 -0.85
C ARG A 80 10.41 12.19 -1.99
N LEU A 81 9.43 13.01 -1.65
CA LEU A 81 8.66 13.77 -2.63
C LEU A 81 9.50 14.98 -3.05
N CYS A 82 10.14 14.91 -4.22
CA CYS A 82 10.83 16.05 -4.83
C CYS A 82 10.03 16.56 -6.03
N VAL A 83 9.12 17.51 -5.78
CA VAL A 83 8.34 18.19 -6.82
C VAL A 83 9.17 19.34 -7.39
N LYS A 84 9.44 19.32 -8.69
CA LYS A 84 10.01 20.48 -9.41
C LYS A 84 8.96 21.00 -10.39
N ALA A 85 8.54 22.25 -10.20
CA ALA A 85 7.66 22.92 -11.14
C ALA A 85 8.38 23.09 -12.49
N LEU A 86 7.66 22.79 -13.58
CA LEU A 86 8.13 23.18 -14.90
C LEU A 86 8.15 24.71 -14.94
N ILE A 87 9.32 25.28 -15.22
CA ILE A 87 9.47 26.70 -15.49
C ILE A 87 8.43 27.03 -16.55
N SER A 88 7.42 27.86 -16.22
CA SER A 88 6.49 28.34 -17.23
C SER A 88 7.35 29.13 -18.22
N ASN A 89 7.58 28.59 -19.41
CA ASN A 89 8.24 29.30 -20.47
C ASN A 89 7.26 30.34 -21.02
N THR A 90 6.91 31.33 -20.19
CA THR A 90 6.44 32.61 -20.66
C THR A 90 7.66 33.27 -21.28
N LYS A 91 7.98 32.87 -22.52
CA LYS A 91 8.56 33.79 -23.49
C LYS A 91 7.51 34.88 -23.73
N ALA A 92 7.40 35.76 -22.75
CA ALA A 92 6.94 37.11 -22.97
C ALA A 92 8.01 37.79 -23.83
N ARG A 93 7.55 38.61 -24.78
CA ARG A 93 8.28 39.39 -25.80
C ARG A 93 8.55 38.66 -27.11
N ASN A 94 8.10 39.15 -28.27
CA ASN A 94 7.43 40.40 -28.65
C ASN A 94 6.38 40.13 -29.70
#